data_AF-A0A3N5UD68-F1
#
_entry.id   AF-A0A3N5UD68-F1
#
_cell.length_a   1.000
_cell.length_b   1.000
_cell.length_c   1.000
_cell.angle_alpha   90.00
_cell.angle_beta   90.00
_cell.angle_gamma   90.00
#
_symmetry.space_group_name_H-M   'P 1'
#
loop_
_entity.id
_entity.type
_entity.pdbx_description
1 polymer ?
#
loop_
_entity_poly.entity_id
_entity_poly.type
_entity_poly.pdbx_seq_one_letter_code
_entity_poly.pdbx_strand_id
1 'polypeptide(L)'
;MNTNKDDSFLFANENAIFRIVSIAKIVSWVILVFYLISFVNDLTPIFQGQMQWPTQLSQWPIMIASLFFAPTVGLFYFLVLQGVAQGLNLGLDIYYDFQPEEEEESTVMEA
;
A
#
# COMPACT_ATOMS: atom_id res chain seq x y z
N MET A 1 41.13 7.92 21.28
CA MET A 1 39.87 7.96 22.03
C MET A 1 38.75 7.63 21.05
N ASN A 2 38.17 6.45 21.25
CA ASN A 2 37.10 5.72 20.56
C ASN A 2 36.51 6.28 19.23
N THR A 3 36.80 5.59 18.12
CA THR A 3 36.07 5.59 16.86
C THR A 3 34.93 4.57 16.95
N ASN A 4 33.76 5.00 17.40
CA ASN A 4 32.56 4.16 17.45
C ASN A 4 31.36 5.03 17.12
N LYS A 5 31.29 5.41 15.85
CA LYS A 5 30.19 6.19 15.30
C LYS A 5 29.82 5.61 13.95
N ASP A 6 28.64 5.00 13.96
CA ASP A 6 27.63 5.14 12.90
C ASP A 6 27.44 3.99 11.89
N ASP A 7 28.03 2.81 12.08
CA ASP A 7 27.75 1.66 11.19
C ASP A 7 26.49 0.86 11.57
N SER A 8 25.91 1.11 12.76
CA SER A 8 24.68 0.42 13.20
C SER A 8 23.40 0.95 12.51
N PHE A 9 23.47 2.06 11.78
CA PHE A 9 22.30 2.62 11.08
C PHE A 9 22.07 2.01 9.69
N LEU A 10 23.12 1.45 9.05
CA LEU A 10 23.02 0.87 7.72
C LEU A 10 22.39 -0.54 7.77
N PHE A 11 22.78 -1.39 8.74
CA PHE A 11 22.15 -2.70 8.95
C PHE A 11 20.75 -2.64 9.60
N ALA A 12 20.39 -1.53 10.23
CA ALA A 12 19.03 -1.30 10.74
C ALA A 12 18.06 -0.85 9.62
N ASN A 13 18.58 -0.32 8.51
CA ASN A 13 17.79 0.30 7.45
C ASN A 13 17.11 -0.74 6.54
N GLU A 14 17.81 -1.82 6.22
CA GLU A 14 17.35 -2.85 5.30
C GLU A 14 16.08 -3.57 5.80
N ASN A 15 16.17 -4.12 7.01
CA ASN A 15 15.06 -4.79 7.67
C ASN A 15 13.92 -3.80 7.98
N ALA A 16 14.24 -2.51 8.20
CA ALA A 16 13.24 -1.46 8.35
C ALA A 16 12.50 -1.20 7.03
N ILE A 17 13.18 -1.13 5.88
CA ILE A 17 12.55 -0.94 4.57
C ILE A 17 11.66 -2.14 4.24
N PHE A 18 12.13 -3.37 4.42
CA PHE A 18 11.29 -4.56 4.22
C PHE A 18 10.06 -4.59 5.15
N ARG A 19 10.21 -4.14 6.41
CA ARG A 19 9.08 -3.95 7.32
C ARG A 19 8.12 -2.88 6.84
N ILE A 20 8.59 -1.72 6.39
CA ILE A 20 7.77 -0.62 5.91
C ILE A 20 6.98 -1.04 4.67
N VAL A 21 7.62 -1.74 3.72
CA VAL A 21 6.95 -2.31 2.55
C VAL A 21 5.85 -3.29 2.98
N SER A 22 6.15 -4.16 3.93
CA SER A 22 5.20 -5.16 4.44
C SER A 22 4.01 -4.49 5.14
N ILE A 23 4.27 -3.49 5.99
CA ILE A 23 3.24 -2.70 6.67
C ILE A 23 2.40 -1.94 5.64
N ALA A 24 3.00 -1.31 4.64
CA ALA A 24 2.29 -0.60 3.58
C ALA A 24 1.34 -1.54 2.81
N LYS A 25 1.78 -2.76 2.50
CA LYS A 25 0.93 -3.79 1.89
C LYS A 25 -0.22 -4.20 2.80
N ILE A 26 0.04 -4.45 4.08
CA ILE A 26 -1.01 -4.84 5.05
C ILE A 26 -2.03 -3.70 5.21
N VAL A 27 -1.56 -2.47 5.41
CA VAL A 27 -2.42 -1.28 5.57
C VAL A 27 -3.25 -1.04 4.31
N SER A 28 -2.66 -1.21 3.12
CA SER A 28 -3.37 -1.14 1.83
C SER A 28 -4.56 -2.10 1.80
N TRP A 29 -4.34 -3.37 2.16
CA TRP A 29 -5.40 -4.37 2.22
C TRP A 29 -6.45 -4.08 3.29
N VAL A 30 -6.06 -3.59 4.47
CA VAL A 30 -7.01 -3.21 5.53
C VAL A 30 -7.92 -2.08 5.08
N ILE A 31 -7.36 -1.04 4.43
CA ILE A 31 -8.15 0.06 3.88
C ILE A 31 -9.11 -0.43 2.80
N LEU A 32 -8.64 -1.30 1.90
CA LEU A 32 -9.48 -1.91 0.87
C LEU A 32 -10.67 -2.66 1.48
N VAL A 33 -10.44 -3.50 2.49
CA VAL A 33 -11.50 -4.25 3.18
C VAL A 33 -12.48 -3.30 3.87
N PHE A 34 -11.99 -2.24 4.50
CA PHE A 34 -12.85 -1.25 5.16
C PHE A 34 -13.81 -0.59 4.15
N TYR A 35 -13.29 -0.10 3.03
CA TYR A 35 -14.13 0.50 1.98
C TYR A 35 -15.05 -0.52 1.30
N LEU A 36 -14.64 -1.79 1.20
CA LEU A 36 -15.50 -2.85 0.70
C LEU A 36 -16.69 -3.10 1.64
N ILE A 37 -16.45 -3.12 2.96
CA ILE A 37 -17.54 -3.23 3.96
C ILE A 37 -18.46 -2.02 3.87
N SER A 38 -17.93 -0.80 3.78
CA SER A 38 -18.73 0.41 3.58
C SER A 38 -19.59 0.31 2.32
N PHE A 39 -19.04 -0.17 1.20
CA PHE A 39 -19.79 -0.38 -0.02
C PHE A 39 -20.94 -1.38 0.14
N VAL A 40 -20.73 -2.48 0.86
CA VAL A 40 -21.82 -3.44 1.18
C VAL A 40 -22.90 -2.79 2.05
N ASN A 41 -22.51 -1.93 3.00
CA ASN A 41 -23.46 -1.17 3.81
C ASN A 41 -24.26 -0.18 2.94
N ASP A 42 -23.62 0.49 1.98
CA ASP A 42 -24.29 1.39 1.03
C ASP A 42 -25.24 0.64 0.08
N LEU A 43 -24.97 -0.63 -0.22
CA LEU A 43 -25.84 -1.51 -1.00
C LEU A 43 -27.03 -2.07 -0.21
N THR A 44 -26.92 -2.13 1.11
CA THR A 44 -27.97 -2.67 1.99
C THR A 44 -29.35 -2.02 1.76
N PRO A 45 -29.50 -0.68 1.69
CA PRO A 45 -30.78 -0.05 1.39
C PRO A 45 -31.33 -0.38 -0.01
N ILE A 46 -30.48 -0.76 -0.97
CA ILE A 46 -30.90 -1.20 -2.31
C ILE A 46 -31.58 -2.57 -2.21
N PHE A 47 -30.95 -3.51 -1.50
CA PHE A 47 -31.49 -4.86 -1.29
C PHE A 47 -32.73 -4.88 -0.40
N GLN A 48 -32.84 -3.93 0.52
CA GLN A 48 -34.02 -3.77 1.40
C GLN A 48 -35.17 -2.99 0.73
N GLY A 49 -35.00 -2.55 -0.52
CA GLY A 49 -36.02 -1.78 -1.25
C GLY A 49 -36.29 -0.38 -0.67
N GLN A 50 -35.39 0.11 0.20
CA GLN A 50 -35.47 1.44 0.81
C GLN A 50 -34.82 2.52 -0.07
N MET A 51 -34.17 2.12 -1.17
CA MET A 51 -33.56 3.07 -2.10
C MET A 51 -34.62 3.84 -2.88
N GLN A 52 -34.56 5.16 -2.78
CA GLN A 52 -35.35 6.06 -3.63
C GLN A 52 -34.71 6.11 -5.02
N TRP A 53 -35.30 5.40 -5.97
CA TRP A 53 -34.87 5.44 -7.36
C TRP A 53 -35.13 6.82 -7.98
N PRO A 54 -34.13 7.40 -8.68
CA PRO A 54 -34.32 8.68 -9.35
C PRO A 54 -35.39 8.58 -10.44
N THR A 55 -36.34 9.50 -10.40
CA THR A 55 -37.44 9.59 -11.38
C THR A 55 -37.03 10.32 -12.67
N GLN A 56 -35.89 11.00 -12.65
CA GLN A 56 -35.37 11.80 -13.76
C GLN A 56 -34.06 11.21 -14.29
N LEU A 57 -33.94 11.09 -15.61
CA LEU A 57 -32.73 10.55 -16.27
C LEU A 57 -31.45 11.32 -15.92
N SER A 58 -31.55 12.62 -15.66
CA SER A 58 -30.41 13.47 -15.27
C SER A 58 -29.81 13.12 -13.90
N GLN A 59 -30.54 12.43 -13.03
CA GLN A 59 -30.09 12.08 -11.67
C GLN A 59 -29.44 10.69 -11.60
N TRP A 60 -29.62 9.85 -12.62
CA TRP A 60 -29.01 8.53 -12.71
C TRP A 60 -27.48 8.55 -12.65
N PRO A 61 -26.77 9.43 -13.39
CA PRO A 61 -25.31 9.51 -13.31
C PRO A 61 -24.82 9.84 -11.90
N ILE A 62 -25.53 10.71 -11.17
CA ILE A 62 -25.17 11.13 -9.82
C ILE A 62 -25.35 9.96 -8.84
N MET A 63 -26.46 9.22 -8.96
CA MET A 63 -26.70 8.02 -8.15
C MET A 63 -25.61 6.96 -8.40
N ILE A 64 -25.30 6.65 -9.65
CA ILE A 64 -24.25 5.69 -10.01
C ILE A 64 -22.90 6.17 -9.46
N ALA A 65 -22.56 7.44 -9.65
CA ALA A 65 -21.33 8.02 -9.11
C ALA A 65 -21.26 7.88 -7.58
N SER A 66 -22.34 8.18 -6.86
CA SER A 66 -22.38 8.04 -5.40
C SER A 66 -22.21 6.59 -4.94
N LEU A 67 -22.80 5.62 -5.65
CA LEU A 67 -22.70 4.20 -5.31
C LEU A 67 -21.29 3.66 -5.50
N PHE A 68 -20.62 4.06 -6.59
CA PHE A 68 -19.26 3.62 -6.89
C PHE A 68 -18.19 4.50 -6.23
N PHE A 69 -18.55 5.61 -5.60
CA PHE A 69 -17.58 6.53 -5.00
C PHE A 69 -16.75 5.85 -3.91
N ALA A 70 -17.40 5.24 -2.92
CA ALA A 70 -16.73 4.53 -1.83
C ALA A 70 -15.74 3.45 -2.31
N PRO A 71 -16.13 2.48 -3.16
CA PRO A 71 -15.19 1.47 -3.64
C PRO A 71 -14.11 2.06 -4.55
N THR A 72 -14.40 3.10 -5.34
CA THR A 72 -13.40 3.78 -6.18
C THR A 72 -12.32 4.46 -5.33
N VAL A 73 -12.73 5.16 -4.27
CA VAL A 73 -11.80 5.79 -3.32
C VAL A 73 -10.96 4.74 -2.60
N GLY A 74 -11.58 3.64 -2.13
CA GLY A 74 -10.86 2.53 -1.53
C GLY A 74 -9.82 1.90 -2.47
N LEU A 75 -10.21 1.65 -3.73
CA LEU A 75 -9.30 1.17 -4.76
C LEU A 75 -8.17 2.16 -5.05
N PHE A 76 -8.46 3.46 -5.07
CA PHE A 76 -7.44 4.48 -5.28
C PHE A 76 -6.38 4.45 -4.16
N TYR A 77 -6.80 4.44 -2.89
CA TYR A 77 -5.87 4.32 -1.76
C TYR A 77 -5.09 3.01 -1.80
N PHE A 78 -5.75 1.90 -2.14
CA PHE A 78 -5.10 0.61 -2.31
C PHE A 78 -3.99 0.69 -3.36
N LEU A 79 -4.29 1.20 -4.55
CA LEU A 79 -3.34 1.33 -5.66
C LEU A 79 -2.17 2.25 -5.33
N VAL A 80 -2.42 3.38 -4.66
CA VAL A 80 -1.34 4.30 -4.23
C VAL A 80 -0.40 3.59 -3.27
N LEU A 81 -0.92 2.89 -2.26
CA LEU A 81 -0.08 2.18 -1.29
C LEU A 81 0.62 0.96 -1.90
N GLN A 82 -0.01 0.26 -2.85
CA GLN A 82 0.66 -0.79 -3.64
C GLN A 82 1.80 -0.20 -4.49
N GLY A 83 1.57 0.96 -5.11
CA GLY A 83 2.57 1.69 -5.88
C GLY A 83 3.75 2.12 -5.01
N VAL A 84 3.50 2.64 -3.80
CA VAL A 84 4.55 2.98 -2.82
C VAL A 84 5.34 1.72 -2.42
N ALA A 85 4.67 0.61 -2.13
CA ALA A 85 5.32 -0.64 -1.77
C ALA A 85 6.18 -1.20 -2.93
N GLN A 86 5.71 -1.12 -4.17
CA GLN A 86 6.47 -1.53 -5.35
C GLN A 86 7.65 -0.58 -5.63
N GLY A 87 7.44 0.73 -5.49
CA GLY A 87 8.48 1.74 -5.65
C GLY A 87 9.60 1.62 -4.62
N LEU A 88 9.26 1.32 -3.37
CA LEU A 88 10.25 1.03 -2.32
C LEU A 88 11.07 -0.23 -2.63
N ASN A 89 10.45 -1.31 -3.12
CA ASN A 89 11.18 -2.51 -3.52
C ASN A 89 12.11 -2.24 -4.71
N LEU A 90 11.64 -1.50 -5.72
CA LEU A 90 12.45 -1.13 -6.88
C LEU A 90 13.59 -0.18 -6.49
N GLY A 91 13.35 0.75 -5.56
CA GLY A 91 14.40 1.63 -5.04
C GLY A 91 15.47 0.86 -4.27
N LEU A 92 15.09 -0.19 -3.53
CA LEU A 92 16.01 -1.07 -2.83
C LEU A 92 16.83 -1.92 -3.81
N ASP A 93 16.19 -2.45 -4.86
CA ASP A 93 16.86 -3.18 -5.96
C ASP A 93 17.92 -2.31 -6.67
N ILE A 94 17.54 -1.07 -7.01
CA ILE A 94 18.44 -0.08 -7.59
C ILE A 94 19.58 0.31 -6.63
N TYR A 95 19.29 0.44 -5.34
CA TYR A 95 20.30 0.78 -4.34
C TYR A 95 21.41 -0.27 -4.27
N TYR A 96 21.05 -1.57 -4.25
CA TYR A 96 22.06 -2.64 -4.28
C TYR A 96 22.79 -2.75 -5.61
N ASP A 97 22.10 -2.54 -6.73
CA ASP A 97 22.76 -2.54 -8.05
C ASP A 97 23.82 -1.43 -8.16
N PHE A 98 23.63 -0.31 -7.45
CA PHE A 98 24.60 0.77 -7.34
C PHE A 98 25.62 0.63 -6.19
N GLN A 99 25.51 -0.40 -5.35
CA GLN A 99 26.46 -0.72 -4.28
C GLN A 99 27.11 -2.10 -4.52
N PRO A 100 28.07 -2.21 -5.44
CA PRO A 100 28.69 -3.48 -5.80
C PRO A 100 29.64 -4.10 -4.73
N GLU A 101 29.81 -3.50 -3.55
CA GLU A 101 30.92 -3.82 -2.62
C GLU A 101 30.53 -4.30 -1.20
N GLU A 102 29.28 -4.72 -0.93
CA GLU A 102 28.93 -5.26 0.41
C GLU A 102 28.69 -6.79 0.47
N GLU A 103 28.81 -7.53 -0.65
CA GLU A 103 28.63 -8.99 -0.66
C GLU A 103 29.95 -9.82 -0.67
N GLU A 104 31.13 -9.20 -0.82
CA GLU A 104 32.40 -9.96 -0.94
C GLU A 104 33.19 -10.17 0.37
N GLU A 105 32.81 -9.55 1.51
CA GLU A 105 33.57 -9.70 2.77
C GLU A 105 32.97 -10.70 3.77
N SER A 106 32.18 -11.68 3.33
CA SER A 106 31.74 -12.79 4.21
C SER A 106 32.16 -14.18 3.75
N THR A 107 32.86 -14.32 2.62
CA THR A 107 33.27 -15.62 2.06
C THR A 107 34.77 -15.90 2.12
N VAL A 108 35.58 -14.99 2.69
CA VAL A 108 37.06 -15.14 2.70
C VAL A 108 37.64 -15.50 4.09
N MET A 109 36.83 -15.58 5.16
CA MET A 109 37.32 -15.97 6.50
C MET A 109 37.08 -17.44 6.89
N GLU A 110 36.62 -18.29 5.97
CA GLU A 110 36.57 -19.76 6.17
C GLU A 110 37.12 -20.48 4.93
N ALA A 111 38.44 -20.41 4.72
CA ALA A 111 39.19 -21.35 3.87
C ALA A 111 40.63 -21.52 4.37
#